data_AF-A0A151K1V4-F1
#
_entry.id   AF-A0A151K1V4-F1
#
_cell.length_a   1.000
_cell.length_b   1.000
_cell.length_c   1.000
_cell.angle_alpha   90.00
_cell.angle_beta   90.00
_cell.angle_gamma   90.00
#
_symmetry.space_group_name_H-M   'P 1'
#
loop_
_entity.id
_entity.type
_entity.pdbx_description
1 polymer ?
#
loop_
_entity_poly.entity_id
_entity_poly.type
_entity_poly.pdbx_seq_one_letter_code
_entity_poly.pdbx_strand_id
1 'polypeptide(L)'
;MYPFEEQVDMILIYGKCQQNSVQARILYSERYPNRILPSRQTFKNVCDKLRQTGSLNTRKSDREKKVTHEGNEVGVLAMVARNPHVSSRQIERESGVSKRSVLRILRRHKFHPYHLSLHQELHGMDFVNRVRFCEWAQQQIRNNESFFDIVLFTDEAAFTNHGNVICVTCICGQWEILIGCGRSNIRDNGL
;
A
#
# COMPACT_ATOMS: atom_id res chain seq x y z
N MET A 1 -7.14 -26.67 20.06
CA MET A 1 -6.74 -27.56 18.95
C MET A 1 -5.30 -28.00 19.21
N TYR A 2 -4.99 -29.28 19.03
CA TYR A 2 -3.66 -29.83 19.35
C TYR A 2 -2.59 -29.36 18.36
N PRO A 3 -1.33 -29.14 18.79
CA PRO A 3 -0.23 -28.84 17.88
C PRO A 3 0.05 -30.01 16.93
N PHE A 4 0.76 -29.74 15.83
CA PHE A 4 1.01 -30.73 14.79
C PHE A 4 1.69 -32.00 15.32
N GLU A 5 2.73 -31.85 16.14
CA GLU A 5 3.44 -32.97 16.77
C GLU A 5 2.53 -33.86 17.61
N GLU A 6 1.67 -33.26 18.44
CA GLU A 6 0.71 -34.02 19.24
C GLU A 6 -0.31 -34.77 18.36
N GLN A 7 -0.71 -34.19 17.22
CA GLN A 7 -1.59 -34.90 16.27
C GLN A 7 -0.89 -36.10 15.63
N VAL A 8 0.41 -36.00 15.31
CA VAL A 8 1.21 -37.12 14.80
C VAL A 8 1.32 -38.22 15.86
N ASP A 9 1.65 -37.87 17.10
CA ASP A 9 1.72 -38.82 18.22
C ASP A 9 0.38 -39.54 18.46
N MET A 10 -0.74 -38.82 18.35
CA MET A 10 -2.08 -39.41 18.43
C MET A 10 -2.32 -40.44 17.31
N ILE A 11 -1.92 -40.16 16.08
CA ILE A 11 -2.06 -41.08 14.95
C ILE A 11 -1.22 -42.34 15.18
N LEU A 12 0.04 -42.18 15.61
CA LEU A 12 0.94 -43.30 15.87
C LEU A 12 0.41 -44.22 16.97
N ILE A 13 -0.07 -43.64 18.08
CA ILE A 13 -0.67 -44.42 19.17
C ILE A 13 -1.97 -45.09 18.72
N TYR A 14 -2.84 -44.38 17.99
CA TYR A 14 -4.08 -44.95 17.48
C TYR A 14 -3.84 -46.11 16.52
N GLY A 15 -2.82 -46.01 15.65
CA GLY A 15 -2.38 -47.09 14.78
C GLY A 15 -1.83 -48.29 15.56
N LYS A 16 -0.98 -48.04 16.58
CA LYS A 16 -0.44 -49.10 17.45
C LYS A 16 -1.53 -49.85 18.21
N CYS A 17 -2.59 -49.17 18.59
CA CYS A 17 -3.76 -49.75 19.24
C CYS A 17 -4.77 -50.36 18.25
N GLN A 18 -4.36 -50.65 17.01
CA GLN A 18 -5.22 -51.24 15.96
C GLN A 18 -6.54 -50.47 15.78
N GLN A 19 -6.47 -49.13 15.83
CA GLN A 19 -7.61 -48.23 15.70
C GLN A 19 -8.65 -48.34 16.86
N ASN A 20 -8.27 -48.90 18.00
CA ASN A 20 -9.07 -48.86 19.23
C ASN A 20 -8.83 -47.55 20.01
N SER A 21 -9.83 -46.67 20.03
CA SER A 21 -9.73 -45.34 20.65
C SER A 21 -9.68 -45.34 22.17
N VAL A 22 -10.23 -46.37 22.82
CA VAL A 22 -10.17 -46.52 24.28
C VAL A 22 -8.75 -46.89 24.68
N GLN A 23 -8.18 -47.91 24.03
CA GLN A 23 -6.81 -48.35 24.30
C GLN A 23 -5.79 -47.26 23.92
N ALA A 24 -6.01 -46.56 22.81
CA ALA A 24 -5.17 -45.43 22.40
C ALA A 24 -5.13 -44.33 23.46
N ARG A 25 -6.28 -44.00 24.07
CA ARG A 25 -6.33 -42.99 25.12
C ARG A 25 -5.54 -43.40 26.36
N ILE A 26 -5.66 -44.65 26.81
CA ILE A 26 -4.92 -45.20 27.96
C ILE A 26 -3.42 -45.13 27.67
N LEU A 27 -2.99 -45.67 26.52
CA LEU A 27 -1.59 -45.68 26.12
C LEU A 27 -1.02 -44.27 25.94
N TYR A 28 -1.83 -43.31 25.48
CA TYR A 28 -1.43 -41.91 25.34
C TYR A 28 -1.20 -41.25 26.70
N SER A 29 -2.07 -41.49 27.70
CA SER A 29 -1.85 -40.98 29.06
C SER A 29 -0.61 -41.55 29.72
N GLU A 30 -0.30 -42.83 29.49
CA GLU A 30 0.90 -43.48 30.03
C GLU A 30 2.18 -42.92 29.40
N ARG A 31 2.17 -42.72 28.07
CA ARG A 31 3.36 -42.25 27.34
C ARG A 31 3.63 -40.75 27.52
N TYR A 32 2.58 -39.94 27.66
CA TYR A 32 2.69 -38.49 27.74
C TYR A 32 1.94 -37.92 28.96
N PRO A 33 2.41 -38.20 30.19
CA PRO A 33 1.71 -37.84 31.42
C PRO A 33 1.56 -36.32 31.63
N ASN A 34 2.45 -35.52 31.04
CA ASN A 34 2.44 -34.06 31.17
C ASN A 34 1.59 -33.34 30.09
N ARG A 35 0.92 -34.08 29.19
CA ARG A 35 0.11 -33.50 28.11
C ARG A 35 -1.38 -33.55 28.43
N ILE A 36 -2.16 -32.68 27.76
CA ILE A 36 -3.62 -32.69 27.86
C ILE A 36 -4.15 -33.99 27.23
N LEU A 37 -4.79 -34.83 28.04
CA LEU A 37 -5.32 -36.11 27.58
C LEU A 37 -6.45 -35.93 26.54
N PRO A 38 -6.28 -36.41 25.30
CA PRO A 38 -7.32 -36.29 24.29
C PRO A 38 -8.55 -37.15 24.59
N SER A 39 -9.70 -36.72 24.08
CA SER A 39 -10.91 -37.54 24.07
C SER A 39 -10.70 -38.75 23.16
N ARG A 40 -11.38 -39.87 23.46
CA ARG A 40 -11.39 -41.07 22.60
C ARG A 40 -11.71 -40.73 21.14
N GLN A 41 -12.62 -39.78 20.93
CA GLN A 41 -13.05 -39.39 19.59
C GLN A 41 -11.98 -38.59 18.85
N THR A 42 -11.11 -37.87 19.57
CA THR A 42 -10.06 -37.05 18.98
C THR A 42 -9.08 -37.89 18.16
N PHE A 43 -8.65 -39.05 18.66
CA PHE A 43 -7.74 -39.96 17.95
C PHE A 43 -8.30 -40.35 16.58
N LYS A 44 -9.57 -40.79 16.56
CA LYS A 44 -10.27 -41.14 15.32
C LYS A 44 -10.42 -39.92 14.41
N ASN A 45 -10.88 -38.79 14.93
CA ASN A 45 -11.11 -37.57 14.15
C ASN A 45 -9.82 -37.05 13.48
N VAL A 46 -8.67 -37.14 14.15
CA VAL A 46 -7.37 -36.71 13.59
C VAL A 46 -6.97 -37.63 12.44
N CYS A 47 -7.11 -38.95 12.60
CA CYS A 47 -6.87 -39.90 11.51
C CYS A 47 -7.84 -39.72 10.34
N ASP A 48 -9.14 -39.57 10.62
CA ASP A 48 -10.17 -39.39 9.61
C ASP A 48 -9.94 -38.09 8.84
N LYS A 49 -9.57 -37.02 9.54
CA LYS A 49 -9.17 -35.76 8.92
C LYS A 49 -8.00 -35.98 7.96
N LEU A 50 -6.94 -36.67 8.40
CA LEU A 50 -5.78 -36.95 7.53
C LEU A 50 -6.19 -37.75 6.28
N ARG A 51 -7.04 -38.77 6.43
CA ARG A 51 -7.53 -39.59 5.31
C ARG A 51 -8.39 -38.79 4.33
N GLN A 52 -9.22 -37.89 4.83
CA GLN A 52 -10.16 -37.11 4.00
C GLN A 52 -9.50 -35.93 3.30
N THR A 53 -8.58 -35.22 3.98
CA THR A 53 -8.01 -33.96 3.46
C THR A 53 -6.54 -34.06 3.08
N GLY A 54 -5.84 -35.14 3.44
CA GLY A 54 -4.39 -35.28 3.28
C GLY A 54 -3.57 -34.34 4.15
N SER A 55 -4.21 -33.59 5.07
CA SER A 55 -3.53 -32.56 5.86
C SER A 55 -4.09 -32.45 7.28
N LEU A 56 -3.18 -32.41 8.26
CA LEU A 56 -3.48 -32.17 9.67
C LEU A 56 -3.63 -30.68 10.01
N ASN A 57 -3.27 -29.79 9.10
CA ASN A 57 -3.34 -28.34 9.34
C ASN A 57 -4.78 -27.88 9.59
N THR A 58 -4.94 -26.82 10.39
CA THR A 58 -6.20 -26.08 10.42
C THR A 58 -6.51 -25.61 9.01
N ARG A 59 -7.69 -25.96 8.48
CA ARG A 59 -8.22 -25.19 7.36
C ARG A 59 -8.43 -23.78 7.89
N LYS A 60 -7.70 -22.81 7.34
CA LYS A 60 -8.08 -21.41 7.51
C LYS A 60 -9.47 -21.30 6.89
N SER A 61 -10.47 -20.93 7.69
CA SER A 61 -11.78 -20.62 7.15
C SER A 61 -11.58 -19.42 6.24
N ASP A 62 -11.65 -19.66 4.93
CA ASP A 62 -11.59 -18.59 3.95
C ASP A 62 -12.97 -17.92 3.99
N ARG A 63 -13.09 -16.98 4.92
CA ARG A 63 -14.35 -16.30 5.17
C ARG A 63 -14.55 -15.33 4.00
N GLU A 64 -15.51 -15.66 3.14
CA GLU A 64 -15.87 -14.80 2.02
C GLU A 64 -16.15 -13.38 2.50
N LYS A 65 -15.46 -12.41 1.89
CA LYS A 65 -15.59 -11.00 2.24
C LYS A 65 -16.81 -10.40 1.55
N LYS A 66 -18.01 -10.65 2.09
CA LYS A 66 -19.30 -10.21 1.51
C LYS A 66 -19.38 -8.74 1.05
N VAL A 67 -18.74 -7.80 1.77
CA VAL A 67 -18.81 -6.36 1.46
C VAL A 67 -17.83 -5.93 0.35
N THR A 68 -16.70 -6.62 0.24
CA THR A 68 -15.68 -6.42 -0.81
C THR A 68 -15.79 -7.56 -1.81
N HIS A 69 -17.01 -7.77 -2.32
CA HIS A 69 -17.23 -8.68 -3.43
C HIS A 69 -16.66 -8.07 -4.71
N GLU A 70 -16.19 -8.91 -5.63
CA GLU A 70 -15.45 -8.51 -6.84
C GLU A 70 -16.16 -7.41 -7.63
N GLY A 71 -17.49 -7.51 -7.81
CA GLY A 71 -18.29 -6.48 -8.48
C GLY A 71 -18.24 -5.09 -7.83
N ASN A 72 -18.23 -5.02 -6.49
CA ASN A 72 -18.09 -3.74 -5.78
C ASN A 72 -16.68 -3.18 -5.91
N GLU A 73 -15.66 -4.04 -5.93
CA GLU A 73 -14.27 -3.62 -6.12
C GLU A 73 -14.09 -3.02 -7.52
N VAL A 74 -14.57 -3.70 -8.56
CA VAL A 74 -14.54 -3.21 -9.94
C VAL A 74 -15.27 -1.88 -10.07
N GLY A 75 -16.45 -1.74 -9.48
CA GLY A 75 -17.21 -0.48 -9.50
C GLY A 75 -16.43 0.69 -8.88
N VAL A 76 -15.87 0.50 -7.68
CA VAL A 76 -15.06 1.51 -6.99
C VAL A 76 -13.83 1.89 -7.82
N LEU A 77 -13.13 0.91 -8.40
CA LEU A 77 -11.94 1.16 -9.21
C LEU A 77 -12.26 1.90 -10.50
N ALA A 78 -13.36 1.55 -11.18
CA ALA A 78 -13.80 2.24 -12.39
C ALA A 78 -14.13 3.71 -12.12
N MET A 79 -14.75 4.02 -10.98
CA MET A 79 -15.03 5.41 -10.59
C MET A 79 -13.75 6.23 -10.41
N VAL A 80 -12.76 5.67 -9.72
CA VAL A 80 -11.46 6.33 -9.49
C VAL A 80 -10.66 6.47 -10.78
N ALA A 81 -10.74 5.48 -11.69
CA ALA A 81 -10.11 5.56 -13.00
C ALA A 81 -10.70 6.67 -13.88
N ARG A 82 -12.02 6.92 -13.79
CA ARG A 82 -12.69 8.01 -14.53
C ARG A 82 -12.38 9.39 -13.95
N ASN A 83 -12.28 9.50 -12.63
CA ASN A 83 -11.93 10.75 -11.95
C ASN A 83 -11.01 10.46 -10.75
N PRO A 84 -9.68 10.65 -10.89
CA PRO A 84 -8.72 10.41 -9.81
C PRO A 84 -8.94 11.30 -8.57
N HIS A 85 -9.65 12.42 -8.70
CA HIS A 85 -9.93 13.37 -7.62
C HIS A 85 -11.24 13.10 -6.87
N VAL A 86 -11.95 12.01 -7.21
CA VAL A 86 -13.22 11.68 -6.56
C VAL A 86 -13.02 11.39 -5.06
N SER A 87 -13.86 12.01 -4.22
CA SER A 87 -13.75 11.82 -2.78
C SER A 87 -14.27 10.44 -2.34
N SER A 88 -13.66 9.86 -1.32
CA SER A 88 -14.13 8.59 -0.73
C SER A 88 -15.60 8.65 -0.23
N ARG A 89 -16.10 9.82 0.17
CA ARG A 89 -17.51 10.05 0.55
C ARG A 89 -18.44 10.03 -0.66
N GLN A 90 -17.99 10.55 -1.79
CA GLN A 90 -18.76 10.54 -3.02
C GLN A 90 -18.86 9.11 -3.58
N ILE A 91 -17.76 8.36 -3.57
CA ILE A 91 -17.76 6.94 -3.95
C ILE A 91 -18.77 6.16 -3.09
N GLU A 92 -18.83 6.41 -1.78
CA GLU A 92 -19.79 5.76 -0.89
C GLU A 92 -21.25 6.02 -1.28
N ARG A 93 -21.59 7.28 -1.62
CA ARG A 93 -22.94 7.66 -2.03
C ARG A 93 -23.36 7.00 -3.36
N GLU A 94 -22.44 6.90 -4.31
CA GLU A 94 -22.73 6.39 -5.65
C GLU A 94 -22.66 4.85 -5.73
N SER A 95 -21.76 4.22 -4.99
CA SER A 95 -21.56 2.75 -5.01
C SER A 95 -22.31 2.00 -3.90
N GLY A 96 -22.82 2.69 -2.88
CA GLY A 96 -23.40 2.07 -1.68
C GLY A 96 -22.39 1.33 -0.79
N VAL A 97 -21.10 1.37 -1.12
CA VAL A 97 -20.02 0.75 -0.35
C VAL A 97 -19.55 1.73 0.72
N SER A 98 -19.52 1.28 1.98
CA SER A 98 -19.10 2.15 3.08
C SER A 98 -17.70 2.74 2.85
N LYS A 99 -17.49 4.00 3.26
CA LYS A 99 -16.21 4.72 3.09
C LYS A 99 -15.00 3.90 3.56
N ARG A 100 -15.12 3.20 4.69
CA ARG A 100 -14.04 2.35 5.24
C ARG A 100 -13.68 1.20 4.29
N SER A 101 -14.68 0.60 3.63
CA SER A 101 -14.50 -0.48 2.67
C SER A 101 -13.88 0.05 1.37
N VAL A 102 -14.34 1.20 0.87
CA VAL A 102 -13.73 1.92 -0.27
C VAL A 102 -12.23 2.15 -0.03
N LEU A 103 -11.85 2.72 1.12
CA LEU A 103 -10.45 2.95 1.47
C LEU A 103 -9.63 1.66 1.62
N ARG A 104 -10.27 0.53 1.94
CA ARG A 104 -9.60 -0.78 2.00
C ARG A 104 -9.37 -1.36 0.60
N ILE A 105 -10.32 -1.18 -0.32
CA ILE A 105 -10.20 -1.56 -1.74
C ILE A 105 -9.05 -0.77 -2.34
N LEU A 106 -9.07 0.56 -2.23
CA LEU A 106 -8.04 1.43 -2.82
C LEU A 106 -6.63 1.08 -2.34
N ARG A 107 -6.44 0.85 -1.03
CA ARG A 107 -5.14 0.42 -0.47
C ARG A 107 -4.69 -0.96 -0.97
N ARG A 108 -5.62 -1.89 -1.17
CA ARG A 108 -5.30 -3.22 -1.71
C ARG A 108 -4.78 -3.11 -3.14
N HIS A 109 -5.40 -2.25 -3.95
CA HIS A 109 -5.03 -2.00 -5.34
C HIS A 109 -3.95 -0.92 -5.51
N LYS A 110 -3.26 -0.52 -4.44
CA LYS A 110 -2.13 0.43 -4.49
C LYS A 110 -2.48 1.82 -5.01
N PHE A 111 -3.73 2.26 -4.82
CA PHE A 111 -4.10 3.66 -5.02
C PHE A 111 -3.65 4.47 -3.82
N HIS A 112 -2.90 5.54 -4.10
CA HIS A 112 -2.40 6.48 -3.10
C HIS A 112 -3.05 7.84 -3.33
N PRO A 113 -3.53 8.53 -2.28
CA PRO A 113 -3.92 9.92 -2.40
C PRO A 113 -2.72 10.72 -2.92
N TYR A 114 -2.89 11.38 -4.05
CA TYR A 114 -1.88 12.28 -4.60
C TYR A 114 -2.32 13.72 -4.34
N HIS A 115 -1.43 14.50 -3.71
CA HIS A 115 -1.66 15.92 -3.53
C HIS A 115 -0.77 16.68 -4.52
N LEU A 116 -1.40 17.24 -5.56
CA LEU A 116 -0.74 18.16 -6.49
C LEU A 116 -0.53 19.50 -5.77
N SER A 117 0.68 19.73 -5.29
CA SER A 117 1.10 21.05 -4.85
C SER A 117 1.63 21.82 -6.07
N LEU A 118 0.79 22.69 -6.64
CA LEU A 118 1.18 23.62 -7.69
C LEU A 118 1.90 24.80 -7.03
N HIS A 119 3.24 24.78 -7.03
CA HIS A 119 4.05 25.80 -6.37
C HIS A 119 4.35 27.02 -7.28
N GLN A 120 4.13 26.88 -8.60
CA GLN A 120 4.37 27.93 -9.58
C GLN A 120 3.25 27.87 -10.63
N GLU A 121 2.49 28.96 -10.75
CA GLU A 121 1.53 29.13 -11.83
C GLU A 121 2.29 29.62 -13.07
N LEU A 122 2.35 28.79 -14.12
CA LEU A 122 3.04 29.11 -15.36
C LEU A 122 2.08 29.87 -16.29
N HIS A 123 2.51 31.02 -16.80
CA HIS A 123 1.66 31.88 -17.62
C HIS A 123 2.32 32.24 -18.95
N GLY A 124 1.48 32.46 -19.98
CA GLY A 124 1.91 33.05 -21.25
C GLY A 124 3.14 32.37 -21.88
N MET A 125 4.23 33.13 -21.99
CA MET A 125 5.46 32.69 -22.67
C MET A 125 6.39 31.83 -21.78
N ASP A 126 6.05 31.62 -20.50
CA ASP A 126 6.89 30.88 -19.55
C ASP A 126 7.18 29.45 -20.03
N PHE A 127 6.19 28.79 -20.63
CA PHE A 127 6.36 27.45 -21.20
C PHE A 127 7.43 27.43 -22.30
N VAL A 128 7.36 28.40 -23.22
CA VAL A 128 8.30 28.51 -24.35
C VAL A 128 9.68 28.88 -23.85
N ASN A 129 9.78 29.82 -22.91
CA ASN A 129 11.05 30.26 -22.33
C ASN A 129 11.74 29.12 -21.58
N ARG A 130 10.99 28.31 -20.82
CA ARG A 130 11.52 27.11 -20.15
C ARG A 130 12.01 26.06 -21.14
N VAL A 131 11.27 25.78 -22.21
CA VAL A 131 11.71 24.84 -23.25
C VAL A 131 12.99 25.32 -23.92
N ARG A 132 13.04 26.60 -24.32
CA ARG A 132 14.24 27.20 -24.93
C ARG A 132 15.46 27.12 -24.00
N PHE A 133 15.26 27.39 -22.71
CA PHE A 133 16.32 27.26 -21.71
C PHE A 133 16.82 25.81 -21.63
N CYS A 134 15.91 24.82 -21.56
CA CYS A 134 16.29 23.40 -21.54
C CYS A 134 17.06 22.98 -22.80
N GLU A 135 16.63 23.43 -23.98
CA GLU A 135 17.30 23.14 -25.25
C GLU A 135 18.71 23.74 -25.29
N TRP A 136 18.84 24.99 -24.86
CA TRP A 136 20.13 25.67 -24.74
C TRP A 136 21.06 24.97 -23.73
N ALA A 137 20.55 24.62 -22.54
CA ALA A 137 21.31 23.91 -21.52
C ALA A 137 21.85 22.57 -22.04
N GLN A 138 21.04 21.83 -22.79
CA GLN A 138 21.48 20.60 -23.45
C GLN A 138 22.57 20.84 -24.51
N GLN A 139 22.55 21.97 -25.22
CA GLN A 139 23.63 22.32 -26.14
C GLN A 139 24.93 22.64 -25.39
N GLN A 140 24.86 23.33 -24.26
CA GLN A 140 26.04 23.63 -23.45
C GLN A 140 26.68 22.35 -22.90
N ILE A 141 25.88 21.41 -22.37
CA ILE A 141 26.38 20.10 -21.90
C ILE A 141 27.05 19.32 -23.03
N ARG A 142 26.49 19.36 -24.26
CA ARG A 142 27.09 18.69 -25.41
C ARG A 142 28.43 19.27 -25.82
N ASN A 143 28.61 20.58 -25.68
CA ASN A 143 29.85 21.27 -26.00
C ASN A 143 30.90 21.13 -24.89
N ASN A 144 30.46 21.11 -23.63
CA ASN A 144 31.29 20.90 -22.46
C ASN A 144 30.48 20.15 -21.39
N GLU A 145 30.84 18.89 -21.13
CA GLU A 145 30.14 18.03 -20.18
C GLU A 145 30.13 18.59 -18.75
N SER A 146 31.19 19.32 -18.38
CA SER A 146 31.37 19.97 -17.08
C SER A 146 30.89 21.43 -17.06
N PHE A 147 30.07 21.86 -18.02
CA PHE A 147 29.62 23.25 -18.09
C PHE A 147 28.92 23.72 -16.81
N PHE A 148 28.07 22.89 -16.21
CA PHE A 148 27.36 23.27 -14.98
C PHE A 148 28.23 23.26 -13.71
N ASP A 149 29.44 22.72 -13.77
CA ASP A 149 30.37 22.73 -12.62
C ASP A 149 30.93 24.14 -12.35
N ILE A 150 30.88 25.03 -13.36
CA ILE A 150 31.34 26.42 -13.27
C ILE A 150 30.18 27.43 -13.22
N VAL A 151 28.93 26.96 -13.29
CA VAL A 151 27.74 27.82 -13.24
C VAL A 151 27.28 27.96 -11.79
N LEU A 152 27.21 29.20 -11.31
CA LEU A 152 26.66 29.53 -10.00
C LEU A 152 25.21 29.99 -10.15
N PHE A 153 24.28 29.28 -9.52
CA PHE A 153 22.88 29.69 -9.41
C PHE A 153 22.68 30.51 -8.13
N THR A 154 22.03 31.66 -8.25
CA THR A 154 21.66 32.52 -7.13
C THR A 154 20.15 32.72 -7.10
N ASP A 155 19.54 32.62 -5.92
CA ASP A 155 18.15 33.00 -5.69
C ASP A 155 18.08 34.26 -4.82
N GLU A 156 17.10 35.11 -5.12
CA GLU A 156 16.71 36.21 -4.25
C GLU A 156 15.36 35.86 -3.62
N ALA A 157 15.33 35.76 -2.30
CA ALA A 157 14.11 35.52 -1.54
C ALA A 157 13.69 36.80 -0.80
N ALA A 158 12.53 37.36 -1.15
CA ALA A 158 11.94 38.46 -0.39
C ALA A 158 11.06 37.89 0.73
N PHE A 159 11.46 38.13 1.97
CA PHE A 159 10.68 37.77 3.16
C PHE A 159 9.75 38.93 3.53
N THR A 160 8.44 38.69 3.45
CA THR A 160 7.43 39.66 3.90
C THR A 160 6.94 39.32 5.31
N ASN A 161 6.66 40.35 6.14
CA ASN A 161 6.11 40.17 7.50
C ASN A 161 4.72 39.45 7.56
N HIS A 162 4.16 39.11 6.39
CA HIS A 162 2.85 38.47 6.26
C HIS A 162 2.96 36.97 5.93
N GLY A 163 4.18 36.40 5.97
CA GLY A 163 4.41 34.97 5.74
C GLY A 163 4.55 34.55 4.28
N ASN A 164 4.57 35.51 3.34
CA ASN A 164 4.82 35.22 1.93
C ASN A 164 6.31 35.31 1.61
N VAL A 165 6.83 34.26 0.97
CA VAL A 165 8.19 34.20 0.39
C VAL A 165 8.06 34.33 -1.12
N ILE A 166 8.79 35.28 -1.71
CA ILE A 166 8.89 35.44 -3.17
C ILE A 166 10.31 35.06 -3.56
N CYS A 167 10.48 33.99 -4.33
CA CYS A 167 11.79 33.55 -4.84
C CYS A 167 11.95 33.99 -6.30
N VAL A 168 12.98 34.79 -6.62
CA VAL A 168 13.40 35.10 -7.99
C VAL A 168 14.71 34.39 -8.26
N THR A 169 14.80 33.61 -9.35
CA THR A 169 16.05 32.96 -9.74
C THR A 169 16.77 33.85 -10.76
N CYS A 170 17.95 34.33 -10.41
CA CYS A 170 18.85 35.06 -11.33
C CYS A 170 19.96 34.12 -11.80
N ILE A 171 20.13 33.97 -13.12
CA ILE A 171 21.27 33.26 -13.70
C ILE A 171 22.31 34.32 -14.06
N CYS A 172 23.43 34.39 -13.32
CA CYS A 172 24.53 35.29 -13.65
C CYS A 172 25.42 34.64 -14.72
N GLY A 173 25.21 35.01 -15.98
CA GLY A 173 25.96 34.50 -17.13
C GLY A 173 25.37 34.95 -18.46
N GLN A 174 25.65 36.20 -18.86
CA GLN A 174 25.44 36.81 -20.19
C GLN A 174 24.04 36.75 -20.84
N TRP A 175 22.99 36.38 -20.08
CA TRP A 175 21.60 36.53 -20.48
C TRP A 175 20.77 37.00 -19.27
N GLU A 176 20.43 38.29 -19.22
CA GLU A 176 19.34 38.77 -18.36
C GLU A 176 18.02 38.24 -18.94
N ILE A 177 17.60 37.05 -18.49
CA ILE A 177 16.24 36.56 -18.76
C ILE A 177 15.41 36.80 -17.50
N LEU A 178 14.51 37.78 -17.62
CA LEU A 178 13.39 38.04 -16.71
C LEU A 178 12.56 36.76 -16.51
N ILE A 179 12.90 35.96 -15.49
CA ILE A 179 11.99 34.97 -14.94
C ILE A 179 11.15 35.70 -13.89
N GLY A 180 10.05 36.29 -14.33
CA GLY A 180 9.05 36.86 -13.43
C GLY A 180 8.42 35.76 -12.59
N CYS A 181 8.62 35.79 -11.27
CA CYS A 181 8.04 34.80 -10.37
C CYS A 181 6.70 35.33 -9.80
N GLY A 182 5.61 34.61 -10.09
CA GLY A 182 4.27 34.90 -9.60
C GLY A 182 4.09 34.54 -8.12
N ARG A 183 3.24 35.31 -7.43
CA ARG A 183 2.92 35.18 -5.99
C ARG A 183 2.33 33.80 -5.64
N SER A 184 2.94 33.08 -4.70
CA SER A 184 2.31 31.93 -4.03
C SER A 184 1.76 32.33 -2.65
N ASN A 185 0.43 32.34 -2.51
CA ASN A 185 -0.25 32.41 -1.20
C ASN A 185 -0.46 30.97 -0.70
N ILE A 186 0.27 30.58 0.36
CA ILE A 186 0.04 29.30 1.05
C ILE A 186 -1.06 29.55 2.07
N ARG A 187 -2.29 29.09 1.78
CA ARG A 187 -3.35 28.95 2.78
C ARG A 187 -3.51 27.48 3.11
N ASP A 188 -3.00 27.09 4.26
CA ASP A 188 -3.26 25.79 4.88
C ASP A 188 -4.75 25.68 5.20
N ASN A 189 -5.46 24.83 4.46
CA ASN A 189 -6.75 24.29 4.87
C ASN A 189 -6.67 22.77 4.81
N GLY A 190 -6.38 22.18 5.98
CA GLY A 190 -6.30 20.74 6.16
C GLY A 190 -7.64 20.02 5.97
N LEU A 191 -7.52 18.76 5.52
CA LEU A 191 -8.52 17.70 5.65
C LEU A 191 -8.02 16.64 6.62
#